data_AF-A0A967THD0-F1
#
_entry.id   AF-A0A967THD0-F1
#
_cell.length_a   1.000
_cell.length_b   1.000
_cell.length_c   1.000
_cell.angle_alpha   90.00
_cell.angle_beta   90.00
_cell.angle_gamma   90.00
#
_symmetry.space_group_name_H-M   'P 1'
#
loop_
_entity.id
_entity.type
_entity.pdbx_description
1 polymer ?
#
loop_
_entity_poly.entity_id
_entity_poly.type
_entity_poly.pdbx_seq_one_letter_code
_entity_poly.pdbx_strand_id
1 'polypeptide(L)' 'MKEKSRERIPAEVRAVIERAVEELRESGTLDEVPGPGSPAPRFARPTPEGETVRLDTLLAEGPVILSFYRGRW' A
#
# COMPACT_ATOMS: atom_id res chain seq x y z
N MET A 1 7.03 -7.03 -9.61
CA MET A 1 7.18 -8.45 -9.21
C MET A 1 8.66 -8.74 -9.06
N LYS A 2 9.13 -9.35 -7.95
CA LYS A 2 10.55 -9.70 -7.81
C LYS A 2 10.91 -10.79 -8.84
N GLU A 3 12.07 -10.68 -9.47
CA GLU A 3 12.44 -11.52 -10.62
C GLU A 3 12.37 -13.02 -10.33
N LYS A 4 12.88 -13.47 -9.17
CA LYS A 4 12.84 -14.88 -8.74
C LYS A 4 11.45 -15.46 -8.46
N SER A 5 10.39 -14.64 -8.34
CA SER A 5 9.03 -15.17 -8.18
C SER A 5 8.36 -15.48 -9.52
N ARG A 6 8.87 -14.94 -10.64
CA ARG A 6 8.27 -15.11 -11.98
C ARG A 6 8.42 -16.54 -12.51
N GLU A 7 9.52 -17.20 -12.18
CA GLU A 7 9.85 -18.56 -12.64
C GLU A 7 9.06 -19.66 -11.92
N ARG A 8 8.54 -19.37 -10.72
CA ARG A 8 7.79 -20.34 -9.89
C ARG A 8 6.28 -20.31 -10.09
N ILE A 9 5.77 -19.31 -10.80
CA ILE A 9 4.33 -19.11 -11.00
C ILE A 9 3.96 -19.67 -12.39
N PRO A 10 2.98 -20.59 -12.49
CA PRO A 10 2.48 -21.08 -13.77
C PRO A 10 2.10 -19.94 -14.72
N ALA A 11 2.24 -20.18 -16.03
CA ALA A 11 2.07 -19.13 -17.03
C ALA A 11 0.66 -18.52 -16.99
N GLU A 12 -0.35 -19.35 -16.74
CA GLU A 12 -1.75 -18.96 -16.66
C GLU A 12 -2.01 -18.04 -15.46
N VAL A 13 -1.43 -18.38 -14.30
CA VAL A 13 -1.54 -17.55 -13.08
C VAL A 13 -0.81 -16.22 -13.28
N ARG A 14 0.35 -16.25 -13.94
CA ARG A 14 1.08 -15.02 -14.27
C ARG A 14 0.26 -14.11 -15.19
N ALA A 15 -0.39 -14.68 -16.21
CA ALA A 15 -1.24 -13.91 -17.11
C ALA A 15 -2.42 -13.24 -16.38
N VAL A 16 -3.03 -13.92 -15.39
CA VAL A 16 -4.08 -13.33 -14.55
C VAL A 16 -3.54 -12.16 -13.72
N ILE A 17 -2.37 -12.31 -13.09
CA ILE A 17 -1.75 -11.23 -12.31
C ILE A 17 -1.40 -10.04 -13.21
N GLU A 18 -0.80 -10.30 -14.38
CA GLU A 18 -0.43 -9.26 -15.33
C GLU A 18 -1.66 -8.49 -15.82
N ARG A 19 -2.75 -9.19 -16.16
CA ARG A 19 -4.02 -8.55 -16.52
C ARG A 19 -4.58 -7.68 -15.39
N ALA A 20 -4.63 -8.19 -14.16
CA ALA A 20 -5.13 -7.43 -13.02
C ALA A 20 -4.27 -6.18 -12.71
N VAL A 21 -2.96 -6.26 -12.92
CA VAL A 21 -2.06 -5.11 -12.79
C VAL A 21 -2.34 -4.07 -13.88
N GLU A 22 -2.63 -4.51 -15.10
CA GLU A 22 -2.96 -3.58 -16.19
C GLU A 22 -4.32 -2.90 -15.97
N GLU A 23 -5.33 -3.65 -15.56
CA GLU A 23 -6.64 -3.10 -15.15
C GLU A 23 -6.49 -2.03 -14.05
N LEU A 24 -5.59 -2.25 -13.08
CA LEU A 24 -5.27 -1.28 -12.02
C LEU A 24 -4.55 -0.01 -12.52
N ARG A 25 -3.80 -0.11 -13.62
CA ARG A 25 -3.16 1.07 -14.24
C ARG A 25 -4.18 1.87 -15.03
N GLU A 26 -5.03 1.18 -15.78
CA GLU A 26 -6.08 1.80 -16.61
C GLU A 26 -7.21 2.41 -15.77
N SER A 27 -7.36 2.02 -14.50
CA SER A 27 -8.41 2.56 -13.63
C SER A 27 -8.22 4.03 -13.22
N GLY A 28 -7.07 4.64 -13.52
CA GLY A 28 -6.73 6.01 -13.12
C GLY A 28 -6.46 6.18 -11.61
N THR A 29 -6.53 5.11 -10.82
CA THR A 29 -6.31 5.15 -9.36
C THR A 29 -4.90 5.61 -8.99
N LEU A 30 -3.94 5.43 -9.89
CA LEU A 30 -2.56 5.87 -9.68
C LEU A 30 -2.39 7.39 -9.75
N ASP A 31 -3.30 8.11 -10.41
CA ASP A 31 -3.21 9.56 -10.57
C ASP A 31 -3.44 10.31 -9.26
N GLU A 32 -4.13 9.69 -8.30
CA GLU A 32 -4.39 10.25 -6.97
C GLU A 32 -3.30 9.88 -5.95
N VAL A 33 -2.28 9.11 -6.33
CA VAL A 33 -1.23 8.66 -5.42
C VAL A 33 -0.29 9.83 -5.10
N PRO A 34 -0.12 10.20 -3.82
CA PRO A 34 0.77 11.29 -3.43
C PRO A 34 2.23 10.99 -3.82
N GLY A 35 2.86 11.93 -4.51
CA GLY A 35 4.30 11.89 -4.82
C GLY A 35 5.19 12.31 -3.64
N PRO A 36 6.53 12.18 -3.77
CA PRO A 36 7.48 12.66 -2.78
C PRO A 36 7.30 14.16 -2.49
N GLY A 37 7.28 14.53 -1.21
CA GLY A 37 7.08 15.92 -0.76
C GLY A 37 5.60 16.32 -0.61
N SER A 38 4.66 15.54 -1.16
CA SER A 38 3.24 15.76 -0.89
C SER A 38 2.90 15.43 0.57
N PRO A 39 1.92 16.14 1.18
CA PRO A 39 1.42 15.77 2.49
C PRO A 39 0.91 14.32 2.50
N ALA A 40 1.29 13.56 3.53
CA ALA A 40 0.79 12.21 3.71
C ALA A 40 -0.75 12.22 3.94
N PRO A 41 -1.52 11.30 3.30
CA PRO A 41 -2.95 11.18 3.56
C PRO A 41 -3.22 10.93 5.04
N ARG A 42 -4.14 11.70 5.62
CA ARG A 42 -4.51 11.51 7.02
C ARG A 42 -5.26 10.21 7.20
N PHE A 43 -5.02 9.53 8.31
CA PHE A 43 -5.80 8.39 8.74
C PHE A 43 -6.14 8.49 10.22
N ALA A 44 -7.23 7.82 10.59
CA ALA A 44 -7.58 7.50 11.95
C ALA A 44 -7.99 6.02 11.97
N ARG A 45 -7.26 5.18 12.72
CA ARG A 45 -7.51 3.74 12.77
C ARG A 45 -7.47 3.26 14.22
N PRO A 46 -8.38 2.35 14.61
CA PRO A 46 -8.27 1.70 15.91
C PRO A 46 -7.03 0.80 15.95
N THR A 47 -6.34 0.79 17.08
CA THR A 47 -5.38 -0.25 17.44
C THR A 47 -6.15 -1.53 17.82
N PRO A 48 -5.46 -2.68 17.93
CA PRO A 48 -6.07 -3.90 18.47
C PRO A 48 -6.69 -3.72 19.86
N GLU A 49 -6.16 -2.79 20.66
CA GLU A 49 -6.66 -2.46 21.99
C GLU A 49 -7.87 -1.51 21.96
N GLY A 50 -8.29 -1.05 20.78
CA GLY A 50 -9.47 -0.20 20.57
C GLY A 50 -9.20 1.31 20.63
N GLU A 51 -7.98 1.73 20.97
CA GLU A 51 -7.60 3.14 20.94
C GLU A 51 -7.48 3.64 19.49
N THR A 52 -7.95 4.84 19.18
CA THR A 52 -7.80 5.38 17.81
C THR A 52 -6.50 6.13 17.65
N VAL A 53 -5.59 5.59 16.85
CA VAL A 53 -4.37 6.28 16.42
C VAL A 53 -4.68 7.16 15.22
N ARG A 54 -4.18 8.40 15.27
CA ARG A 54 -4.35 9.39 14.21
C ARG A 54 -2.99 9.95 13.77
N LEU A 55 -2.81 10.13 12.46
CA LEU A 55 -1.54 10.63 11.93
C LEU A 55 -1.24 12.08 12.36
N ASP A 56 -2.27 12.93 12.47
CA ASP A 56 -2.13 14.33 12.87
C ASP A 56 -1.63 14.48 14.31
N THR A 57 -2.13 13.65 15.23
CA THR A 57 -1.63 13.60 16.61
C THR A 57 -0.16 13.20 16.65
N LEU A 58 0.23 12.12 15.97
CA LEU A 58 1.61 11.64 15.96
C LEU A 58 2.59 12.66 15.35
N LEU A 59 2.19 13.34 14.27
CA LEU A 59 3.03 14.36 13.63
C LEU A 59 3.22 15.61 14.50
N ALA A 60 2.28 15.91 15.40
CA ALA A 60 2.43 17.01 16.36
C ALA A 60 3.48 16.69 17.44
N GLU A 61 3.71 15.40 17.72
CA GLU A 61 4.72 14.94 18.67
C GLU A 61 6.12 14.81 18.03
N GLY A 62 6.19 14.55 16.72
CA GLY A 62 7.45 14.54 15.99
C GLY A 62 7.38 13.81 14.64
N PRO A 63 8.55 13.57 14.01
CA PRO A 63 8.62 12.83 12.76
C PRO A 63 8.08 11.39 12.91
N VAL A 64 7.31 10.94 11.91
CA VAL A 64 6.68 9.61 11.90
C VAL A 64 7.25 8.77 10.77
N ILE A 65 7.56 7.51 11.07
CA ILE A 65 7.85 6.48 10.06
C ILE A 65 6.63 5.57 9.96
N LEU A 66 6.06 5.45 8.76
CA LEU A 66 4.94 4.55 8.49
C LEU A 66 5.44 3.28 7.80
N SER A 67 5.11 2.13 8.37
CA SER A 67 5.42 0.81 7.80
C SER A 67 4.14 0.03 7.51
N PHE A 68 3.98 -0.43 6.28
CA PHE A 68 2.84 -1.24 5.87
C PHE A 68 3.17 -2.73 6.00
N TYR A 69 2.47 -3.42 6.89
CA TYR A 69 2.58 -4.85 7.07
C TYR A 69 1.32 -5.57 6.57
N ARG A 70 1.46 -6.35 5.49
CA ARG A 70 0.33 -7.07 4.86
C ARG A 70 0.07 -8.46 5.45
N GLY A 71 0.52 -8.73 6.68
CA GLY A 71 0.35 -10.03 7.33
C GLY A 71 1.15 -11.17 6.69
N ARG A 72 0.90 -12.38 7.19
CA ARG A 72 1.31 -13.63 6.55
C ARG A 72 0.13 -14.12 5.70
N TRP A 73 0.39 -14.36 4.42
CA TRP A 73 -0.55 -14.96 3.48
C TRP A 73 -0.61 -16.48 3.68
#